data_AF-A0A6P0XE88-F1
#
_entry.id   AF-A0A6P0XE88-F1
#
_cell.length_a   1.000
_cell.length_b   1.000
_cell.length_c   1.000
_cell.angle_alpha   90.00
_cell.angle_beta   90.00
_cell.angle_gamma   90.00
#
_symmetry.space_group_name_H-M   'P 1'
#
loop_
_entity.id
_entity.type
_entity.pdbx_description
1 polymer ?
#
loop_
_entity_poly.entity_id
_entity_poly.type
_entity_poly.pdbx_seq_one_letter_code
_entity_poly.pdbx_strand_id
1 'polypeptide(L)'
;MLHKLYDYQQQPNEYSRPNEHSERKTECPDWEEVIPRLKEKKLLKKNCFELTKKALKKIDNEREKYLKDQRYKDPLNPEIRPGVIATTSKVQKDPQLFQRIEKMQRKILGVEMEGAAIGAVGAISEIPIIIVKGVQDYADDDKNDQFRKYAAEASARFLLAFFTTIEINS
;
A
#
# COMPACT_ATOMS: atom_id res chain seq x y z
N MET A 1 -7.92 5.43 9.26
CA MET A 1 -8.64 6.72 9.35
C MET A 1 -10.07 6.70 8.77
N LEU A 2 -10.28 6.40 7.48
CA LEU A 2 -11.63 6.46 6.87
C LEU A 2 -12.65 5.53 7.56
N HIS A 3 -12.24 4.30 7.90
CA HIS A 3 -13.05 3.35 8.69
C HIS A 3 -13.37 3.86 10.11
N LYS A 4 -12.41 4.54 10.77
CA LYS A 4 -12.62 5.12 12.11
C LYS A 4 -13.62 6.29 12.08
N LEU A 5 -13.58 7.10 11.01
CA LEU A 5 -14.60 8.13 10.78
C LEU A 5 -15.97 7.51 10.56
N TYR A 6 -16.06 6.38 9.84
CA TYR A 6 -17.31 5.65 9.67
C TYR A 6 -17.84 5.11 10.98
N ASP A 7 -17.00 4.44 11.77
CA ASP A 7 -17.40 3.88 13.08
C ASP A 7 -17.95 4.98 14.00
N TYR A 8 -17.28 6.13 14.07
CA TYR A 8 -17.78 7.32 14.79
C TYR A 8 -19.13 7.81 14.26
N GLN A 9 -19.32 7.88 12.94
CA GLN A 9 -20.57 8.35 12.37
C GLN A 9 -21.75 7.40 12.59
N GLN A 10 -21.50 6.08 12.65
CA GLN A 10 -22.55 5.09 12.93
C GLN A 10 -22.88 4.99 14.41
N GLN A 11 -21.88 5.09 15.28
CA GLN A 11 -22.02 4.90 16.74
C GLN A 11 -21.31 6.03 17.50
N PRO A 12 -21.84 7.27 17.46
CA PRO A 12 -21.18 8.44 18.04
C PRO A 12 -21.09 8.40 19.58
N ASN A 13 -21.86 7.54 20.23
CA ASN A 13 -21.81 7.32 21.68
C ASN A 13 -20.76 6.28 22.10
N GLU A 14 -20.30 5.44 21.17
CA GLU A 14 -19.32 4.37 21.44
C GLU A 14 -17.89 4.80 21.06
N TYR A 15 -17.74 5.61 20.01
CA TYR A 15 -16.44 6.05 19.52
C TYR A 15 -16.22 7.54 19.76
N SER A 16 -14.99 7.91 20.11
CA SER A 16 -14.59 9.31 20.16
C SER A 16 -14.41 9.88 18.76
N ARG A 17 -14.62 11.19 18.63
CA ARG A 17 -14.29 11.93 17.41
C ARG A 17 -12.83 11.66 17.01
N PRO A 18 -12.54 11.21 15.77
CA PRO A 18 -11.17 10.88 15.38
C PRO A 18 -10.17 12.04 15.50
N ASN A 19 -10.63 13.29 15.40
CA ASN A 19 -9.80 14.49 15.63
C ASN A 19 -9.50 14.76 17.11
N GLU A 20 -10.27 14.18 18.04
CA GLU A 20 -10.15 14.37 19.50
C GLU A 20 -9.61 13.11 20.21
N HIS A 21 -9.43 12.00 19.48
CA HIS A 21 -8.97 10.74 20.04
C HIS A 21 -7.54 10.86 20.61
N SER A 22 -7.31 10.34 21.80
CA SER A 22 -6.01 10.41 22.51
C SER A 22 -4.87 9.76 21.70
N GLU A 23 -5.14 8.60 21.12
CA GLU A 23 -4.20 7.85 20.27
C GLU A 23 -3.95 8.49 18.89
N ARG A 24 -4.67 9.56 18.51
CA ARG A 24 -4.50 10.21 17.19
C ARG A 24 -3.04 10.61 16.97
N LYS A 25 -2.37 11.12 18.00
CA LYS A 25 -0.98 11.58 17.92
C LYS A 25 0.01 10.44 17.63
N THR A 26 -0.28 9.22 18.09
CA THR A 26 0.60 8.05 17.94
C THR A 26 0.23 7.23 16.70
N GLU A 27 -1.06 6.98 16.49
CA GLU A 27 -1.57 6.08 15.44
C GLU A 27 -1.88 6.80 14.11
N CYS A 28 -2.00 8.13 14.13
CA CYS A 28 -2.23 8.92 12.92
C CYS A 28 -1.47 10.26 12.99
N PRO A 29 -0.13 10.22 13.05
CA PRO A 29 0.69 11.42 13.19
C PRO A 29 0.50 12.39 12.01
N ASP A 30 0.28 11.88 10.79
CA ASP A 30 0.12 12.70 9.57
C ASP A 30 -1.33 13.15 9.32
N TRP A 31 -2.17 13.17 10.36
CA TRP A 31 -3.59 13.53 10.24
C TRP A 31 -3.83 14.85 9.49
N GLU A 32 -2.96 15.85 9.71
CA GLU A 32 -3.04 17.17 9.08
C GLU A 32 -2.82 17.12 7.56
N GLU A 33 -2.08 16.13 7.07
CA GLU A 33 -1.87 15.89 5.63
C GLU A 33 -2.97 15.00 5.05
N VAL A 34 -3.41 13.99 5.83
CA VAL A 34 -4.41 13.02 5.37
C VAL A 34 -5.79 13.66 5.16
N ILE A 35 -6.19 14.63 6.00
CA ILE A 35 -7.51 15.28 5.88
C ILE A 35 -7.68 16.06 4.56
N PRO A 36 -6.79 17.01 4.20
CA PRO A 36 -6.86 17.71 2.92
C PRO A 36 -6.95 16.75 1.74
N ARG A 37 -6.13 15.69 1.76
CA ARG A 37 -6.14 14.64 0.73
C ARG A 37 -7.49 13.92 0.63
N LEU A 38 -8.08 13.52 1.75
CA LEU A 38 -9.40 12.89 1.74
C LEU A 38 -10.48 13.81 1.16
N LYS A 39 -10.37 15.12 1.36
CA LYS A 39 -11.26 16.12 0.75
C LYS A 39 -11.01 16.24 -0.76
N GLU A 40 -9.76 16.29 -1.20
CA GLU A 40 -9.40 16.33 -2.62
C GLU A 40 -9.92 15.10 -3.38
N LYS A 41 -9.77 13.91 -2.79
CA LYS A 41 -10.32 12.65 -3.32
C LYS A 41 -11.85 12.57 -3.28
N LYS A 42 -12.54 13.61 -2.77
CA LYS A 42 -14.00 13.71 -2.57
C LYS A 42 -14.54 12.60 -1.66
N LEU A 43 -13.74 12.14 -0.70
CA LEU A 43 -14.12 11.16 0.30
C LEU A 43 -14.68 11.82 1.57
N LEU A 44 -14.25 13.05 1.85
CA LEU A 44 -14.85 13.90 2.88
C LEU A 44 -15.55 15.11 2.25
N LYS A 45 -16.59 15.61 2.92
CA LYS A 45 -17.20 16.91 2.59
C LYS A 45 -16.18 18.04 2.79
N LYS A 46 -16.27 19.12 2.00
CA LYS A 46 -15.28 20.21 2.01
C LYS A 46 -15.12 20.89 3.39
N ASN A 47 -16.24 21.10 4.09
CA ASN A 47 -16.28 21.93 5.30
C ASN A 47 -16.51 21.13 6.59
N CYS A 48 -16.59 19.80 6.52
CA CYS A 48 -16.76 18.96 7.71
C CYS A 48 -16.08 17.58 7.53
N PHE A 49 -15.96 16.83 8.63
CA PHE A 49 -15.37 15.49 8.65
C PHE A 49 -16.36 14.39 8.23
N GLU A 50 -17.44 14.74 7.55
CA GLU A 50 -18.46 13.79 7.14
C GLU A 50 -18.06 13.04 5.86
N LEU A 51 -18.28 11.73 5.86
CA LEU A 51 -18.06 10.87 4.70
C LEU A 51 -19.05 11.18 3.56
N THR A 52 -18.57 11.14 2.33
CA THR A 52 -19.42 11.24 1.13
C THR A 52 -19.98 9.86 0.74
N LYS A 53 -20.99 9.82 -0.15
CA LYS A 53 -21.47 8.55 -0.74
C LYS A 53 -20.34 7.73 -1.40
N LYS A 54 -19.34 8.41 -1.99
CA LYS A 54 -18.16 7.77 -2.58
C LYS A 54 -17.31 7.08 -1.51
N ALA A 55 -17.15 7.70 -0.34
CA ALA A 55 -16.43 7.10 0.76
C ALA A 55 -17.17 5.91 1.36
N LEU A 56 -18.49 6.02 1.55
CA LEU A 56 -19.32 4.89 2.02
C LEU A 56 -19.18 3.68 1.12
N LYS A 57 -19.36 3.84 -0.20
CA LYS A 57 -19.18 2.75 -1.17
C LYS A 57 -17.78 2.13 -1.12
N LYS A 58 -16.74 2.94 -0.92
CA LYS A 58 -15.36 2.45 -0.78
C LYS A 58 -15.22 1.61 0.50
N ILE A 59 -15.76 2.08 1.61
CA ILE A 59 -15.73 1.38 2.89
C ILE A 59 -16.51 0.06 2.82
N ASP A 60 -17.70 0.06 2.20
CA ASP A 60 -18.51 -1.13 2.04
C ASP A 60 -17.76 -2.19 1.22
N ASN A 61 -17.21 -1.82 0.05
CA ASN A 61 -16.38 -2.72 -0.75
C ASN A 61 -15.17 -3.26 0.02
N GLU A 62 -14.51 -2.42 0.83
CA GLU A 62 -13.39 -2.85 1.67
C GLU A 62 -13.88 -3.82 2.77
N ARG A 63 -14.98 -3.51 3.48
CA ARG A 63 -15.53 -4.36 4.53
C ARG A 63 -16.08 -5.68 4.00
N GLU A 64 -16.71 -5.69 2.83
CA GLU A 64 -17.12 -6.89 2.09
C GLU A 64 -15.92 -7.76 1.70
N LYS A 65 -14.74 -7.18 1.50
CA LYS A 65 -13.52 -7.98 1.31
C LYS A 65 -13.07 -8.66 2.62
N TYR A 66 -13.40 -8.09 3.78
CA TYR A 66 -12.95 -8.52 5.11
C TYR A 66 -14.10 -9.02 6.00
N LEU A 67 -15.06 -9.75 5.41
CA LEU A 67 -16.37 -10.19 5.97
C LEU A 67 -16.38 -10.69 7.43
N LYS A 68 -15.25 -11.13 8.00
CA LYS A 68 -15.20 -11.74 9.34
C LYS A 68 -15.34 -10.76 10.51
N ASP A 69 -14.98 -9.48 10.37
CA ASP A 69 -14.91 -8.56 11.53
C ASP A 69 -15.76 -7.29 11.36
N GLN A 70 -16.25 -6.98 10.15
CA GLN A 70 -16.82 -5.66 9.76
C GLN A 70 -15.92 -4.45 10.05
N ARG A 71 -14.75 -4.67 10.67
CA ARG A 71 -13.68 -3.72 10.91
C ARG A 71 -12.51 -4.10 10.02
N TYR A 72 -11.99 -3.12 9.28
CA TYR A 72 -10.73 -3.31 8.57
C TYR A 72 -9.61 -3.51 9.60
N LYS A 73 -9.02 -4.70 9.63
CA LYS A 73 -7.76 -4.99 10.32
C LYS A 73 -6.69 -5.15 9.27
N ASP A 74 -5.56 -4.46 9.45
CA ASP A 74 -4.40 -4.74 8.62
C ASP A 74 -4.05 -6.23 8.76
N PRO A 75 -3.78 -6.93 7.64
CA PRO A 75 -3.47 -8.34 7.68
C PRO A 75 -2.20 -8.55 8.51
N LEU A 76 -2.24 -9.56 9.40
CA LEU A 76 -1.11 -9.94 10.25
C LEU A 76 0.14 -10.31 9.44
N ASN A 77 -0.05 -10.84 8.24
CA ASN A 77 1.02 -11.27 7.35
C ASN A 77 0.91 -10.54 6.00
N PRO A 78 2.04 -10.16 5.38
CA PRO A 78 2.04 -9.61 4.04
C PRO A 78 1.56 -10.64 3.01
N GLU A 79 0.94 -10.16 1.93
CA GLU A 79 0.54 -10.99 0.80
C GLU A 79 1.67 -11.04 -0.24
N ILE A 80 1.99 -12.24 -0.73
CA ILE A 80 2.99 -12.44 -1.79
C ILE A 80 2.27 -12.46 -3.14
N ARG A 81 2.72 -11.63 -4.08
CA ARG A 81 2.15 -11.55 -5.44
C ARG A 81 3.24 -11.70 -6.50
N PRO A 82 3.40 -12.91 -7.09
CA PRO A 82 4.29 -13.10 -8.22
C PRO A 82 3.77 -12.37 -9.46
N GLY A 83 4.63 -11.66 -10.17
CA GLY A 83 4.26 -11.01 -11.43
C GLY A 83 5.34 -10.07 -11.96
N VAL A 84 4.96 -9.23 -12.92
CA VAL A 84 5.91 -8.36 -13.61
C VAL A 84 6.20 -7.13 -12.77
N ILE A 85 7.48 -6.81 -12.58
CA ILE A 85 7.95 -5.58 -11.98
C ILE A 85 8.73 -4.81 -13.05
N ALA A 86 8.32 -3.59 -13.36
CA ALA A 86 9.02 -2.75 -14.34
C ALA A 86 10.15 -1.98 -13.68
N THR A 87 11.23 -1.76 -14.43
CA THR A 87 12.37 -0.94 -14.02
C THR A 87 12.34 0.39 -14.75
N THR A 88 12.58 1.50 -14.03
CA THR A 88 12.67 2.84 -14.62
C THR A 88 13.93 3.57 -14.17
N SER A 89 14.41 4.48 -15.01
CA SER A 89 15.59 5.32 -14.70
C SER A 89 15.28 6.54 -13.84
N LYS A 90 13.99 6.85 -13.63
CA LYS A 90 13.53 7.96 -12.79
C LYS A 90 12.25 7.59 -12.05
N VAL A 91 12.31 7.62 -10.72
CA VAL A 91 11.13 7.71 -9.84
C VAL A 91 10.75 9.19 -9.76
N GLN A 92 10.32 9.78 -10.88
CA GLN A 92 9.58 11.03 -10.79
C GLN A 92 8.13 10.71 -10.44
N LYS A 93 7.54 11.55 -9.59
CA LYS A 93 6.12 11.55 -9.24
C LYS A 93 5.32 11.67 -10.53
N ASP A 94 4.85 10.54 -11.04
CA ASP A 94 4.06 10.49 -12.25
C ASP A 94 2.81 9.65 -11.97
N PRO A 95 1.69 10.32 -11.62
CA PRO A 95 0.44 9.62 -11.30
C PRO A 95 -0.14 8.85 -12.50
N GLN A 96 0.38 9.06 -13.72
CA GLN A 96 -0.02 8.33 -14.93
C GLN A 96 0.96 7.20 -15.28
N LEU A 97 2.02 6.98 -14.50
CA LEU A 97 3.04 5.97 -14.76
C LEU A 97 2.43 4.57 -14.96
N PHE A 98 1.65 4.11 -13.98
CA PHE A 98 0.99 2.81 -14.05
C PHE A 98 0.03 2.73 -15.24
N GLN A 99 -0.77 3.78 -15.50
CA GLN A 99 -1.68 3.80 -16.66
C GLN A 99 -0.94 3.68 -17.99
N ARG A 100 0.25 4.26 -18.12
CA ARG A 100 1.08 4.15 -19.34
C ARG A 100 1.70 2.76 -19.45
N ILE A 101 2.20 2.19 -18.35
CA ILE A 101 2.82 0.87 -18.35
C ILE A 101 1.77 -0.23 -18.57
N GLU A 102 0.58 -0.10 -17.97
CA GLU A 102 -0.54 -1.06 -18.14
C GLU A 102 -0.97 -1.19 -19.60
N LYS A 103 -0.89 -0.12 -20.40
CA LYS A 103 -1.14 -0.17 -21.85
C LYS A 103 -0.17 -1.11 -22.58
N MET A 104 1.05 -1.26 -22.08
CA MET A 104 2.08 -2.12 -22.65
C MET A 104 2.11 -3.50 -21.98
N GLN A 105 1.84 -3.57 -20.67
CA GLN A 105 1.92 -4.79 -19.86
C GLN A 105 0.76 -4.85 -18.88
N ARG A 106 -0.29 -5.60 -19.24
CA ARG A 106 -1.52 -5.75 -18.43
C ARG A 106 -1.30 -6.47 -17.09
N LYS A 107 -0.19 -7.18 -16.90
CA LYS A 107 0.13 -7.94 -15.67
C LYS A 107 1.18 -7.23 -14.79
N ILE A 108 1.40 -5.93 -14.99
CA ILE A 108 2.34 -5.15 -14.17
C ILE A 108 1.82 -5.09 -12.73
N LEU A 109 2.70 -5.37 -11.76
CA LEU A 109 2.37 -5.33 -10.33
C LEU A 109 3.12 -4.24 -9.57
N GLY A 110 4.26 -3.78 -10.10
CA GLY A 110 5.08 -2.80 -9.42
C GLY A 110 6.09 -2.15 -10.33
N VAL A 111 6.69 -1.07 -9.83
CA VAL A 111 7.73 -0.32 -10.51
C VAL A 111 8.87 -0.05 -9.53
N GLU A 112 10.11 -0.22 -9.99
CA GLU A 112 11.34 -0.02 -9.23
C GLU A 112 12.47 0.48 -10.16
N MET A 113 13.73 0.55 -9.71
CA MET A 113 14.80 1.21 -10.46
C MET A 113 16.04 0.34 -10.78
N GLU A 114 16.17 -0.86 -10.21
CA GLU A 114 17.44 -1.62 -10.27
C GLU A 114 17.28 -3.05 -10.84
N GLY A 115 16.08 -3.60 -10.81
CA GLY A 115 15.80 -5.01 -11.03
C GLY A 115 16.21 -5.52 -12.40
N ALA A 116 15.93 -4.76 -13.46
CA ALA A 116 16.33 -5.12 -14.82
C ALA A 116 17.86 -5.18 -14.98
N ALA A 117 18.61 -4.29 -14.32
CA ALA A 117 20.07 -4.30 -14.37
C ALA A 117 20.64 -5.54 -13.67
N ILE A 118 20.12 -5.88 -12.49
CA ILE A 118 20.52 -7.11 -11.76
C ILE A 118 20.17 -8.36 -12.58
N GLY A 119 18.97 -8.40 -13.16
CA GLY A 119 18.53 -9.50 -14.02
C GLY A 119 19.40 -9.67 -15.27
N ALA A 120 19.82 -8.57 -15.90
CA ALA A 120 20.72 -8.60 -17.05
C ALA A 120 22.10 -9.16 -16.67
N VAL A 121 22.66 -8.74 -15.53
CA VAL A 121 23.92 -9.30 -15.02
C VAL A 121 23.79 -10.80 -14.76
N GLY A 122 22.69 -11.24 -14.15
CA GLY A 122 22.43 -12.66 -13.92
C GLY A 122 22.33 -13.46 -15.21
N ALA A 123 21.64 -12.93 -16.22
CA ALA A 123 21.54 -13.57 -17.53
C ALA A 123 22.90 -13.69 -18.23
N ILE A 124 23.71 -12.63 -18.22
CA ILE A 124 25.06 -12.63 -18.80
C ILE A 124 26.00 -13.60 -18.06
N SER A 125 25.87 -13.66 -16.74
CA SER A 125 26.76 -14.48 -15.88
C SER A 125 26.24 -15.91 -15.69
N GLU A 126 25.11 -16.26 -16.30
CA GLU A 126 24.40 -17.53 -16.10
C GLU A 126 24.08 -17.85 -14.63
N ILE A 127 23.80 -16.81 -13.83
CA ILE A 127 23.42 -16.92 -12.42
C ILE A 127 21.90 -16.78 -12.29
N PRO A 128 21.19 -17.75 -11.69
CA PRO A 128 19.76 -17.61 -11.38
C PRO A 128 19.50 -16.42 -10.45
N ILE A 129 18.56 -15.55 -10.83
CA ILE A 129 18.20 -14.36 -10.05
C ILE A 129 16.75 -14.44 -9.58
N ILE A 130 16.53 -14.08 -8.32
CA ILE A 130 15.21 -13.77 -7.77
C ILE A 130 15.19 -12.32 -7.30
N ILE A 131 14.12 -11.59 -7.62
CA ILE A 131 13.90 -10.22 -7.16
C ILE A 131 12.69 -10.21 -6.25
N VAL A 132 12.88 -9.76 -5.01
CA VAL A 132 11.83 -9.63 -4.00
C VAL A 132 11.75 -8.17 -3.60
N LYS A 133 10.58 -7.56 -3.75
CA LYS A 133 10.33 -6.15 -3.42
C LYS A 133 9.05 -6.05 -2.59
N GLY A 134 9.13 -5.28 -1.50
CA GLY A 134 7.99 -4.85 -0.71
C GLY A 134 7.42 -3.56 -1.28
N VAL A 135 6.10 -3.39 -1.17
CA VAL A 135 5.42 -2.16 -1.60
C VAL A 135 5.69 -1.06 -0.57
N GLN A 136 6.43 -0.03 -0.99
CA GLN A 136 6.75 1.14 -0.15
C GLN A 136 5.79 2.32 -0.36
N ASP A 137 5.27 2.47 -1.58
CA ASP A 137 4.28 3.48 -1.96
C ASP A 137 3.54 3.03 -3.23
N TYR A 138 2.47 3.75 -3.60
CA TYR A 138 1.68 3.48 -4.80
C TYR A 138 2.05 4.39 -5.98
N ALA A 139 3.21 5.06 -5.91
CA ALA A 139 3.66 6.08 -6.86
C ALA A 139 2.63 7.20 -7.16
N ASP A 140 1.66 7.39 -6.27
CA ASP A 140 0.75 8.53 -6.28
C ASP A 140 1.36 9.72 -5.54
N ASP A 141 0.70 10.88 -5.59
CA ASP A 141 1.15 12.12 -4.94
C ASP A 141 1.25 12.01 -3.40
N ASP A 142 0.85 10.86 -2.87
CA ASP A 142 0.62 10.50 -1.48
C ASP A 142 1.83 9.80 -0.83
N LYS A 143 3.04 10.05 -1.33
CA LYS A 143 4.27 9.44 -0.82
C LYS A 143 4.46 9.76 0.66
N ASN A 144 4.43 8.71 1.47
CA ASN A 144 4.87 8.75 2.85
C ASN A 144 5.98 7.70 3.03
N ASP A 145 7.14 8.14 3.49
CA ASP A 145 8.33 7.29 3.67
C ASP A 145 8.18 6.26 4.80
N GLN A 146 7.07 6.29 5.55
CA GLN A 146 6.78 5.41 6.67
C GLN A 146 6.84 3.91 6.33
N PHE A 147 6.40 3.51 5.14
CA PHE A 147 6.41 2.10 4.74
C PHE A 147 7.74 1.62 4.19
N ARG A 148 8.74 2.49 3.98
CA ARG A 148 10.04 2.10 3.40
C ARG A 148 10.75 1.06 4.26
N LYS A 149 10.80 1.28 5.59
CA LYS A 149 11.43 0.34 6.53
C LYS A 149 10.69 -1.00 6.55
N TYR A 150 9.37 -0.95 6.64
CA TYR A 150 8.53 -2.15 6.61
C TYR A 150 8.69 -2.94 5.30
N ALA A 151 8.67 -2.26 4.14
CA ALA A 151 8.82 -2.89 2.83
C ALA A 151 10.19 -3.56 2.67
N ALA A 152 11.27 -2.91 3.12
CA ALA A 152 12.61 -3.48 3.11
C ALA A 152 12.70 -4.72 4.02
N GLU A 153 12.17 -4.61 5.24
CA GLU A 153 12.15 -5.71 6.20
C GLU A 153 11.32 -6.91 5.71
N ALA A 154 10.13 -6.67 5.17
CA ALA A 154 9.28 -7.71 4.60
C ALA A 154 9.97 -8.45 3.44
N SER A 155 10.67 -7.71 2.56
CA SER A 155 11.44 -8.30 1.46
C SER A 155 12.58 -9.18 1.98
N ALA A 156 13.33 -8.69 2.95
CA ALA A 156 14.46 -9.42 3.54
C ALA A 156 14.00 -10.68 4.29
N ARG A 157 12.94 -10.57 5.09
CA ARG A 157 12.34 -11.71 5.81
C ARG A 157 11.82 -12.77 4.85
N PHE A 158 11.16 -12.36 3.76
CA PHE A 158 10.73 -13.29 2.73
C PHE A 158 11.92 -14.02 2.11
N LEU A 159 12.97 -13.30 1.73
CA LEU A 159 14.16 -13.89 1.10
C LEU A 159 14.86 -14.87 2.05
N LEU A 160 14.97 -14.53 3.33
CA LEU A 160 15.52 -15.43 4.35
C LEU A 160 14.68 -16.71 4.47
N ALA A 161 13.35 -16.56 4.60
CA ALA A 161 12.44 -17.70 4.68
C ALA A 161 12.55 -18.58 3.43
N PHE A 162 12.55 -17.97 2.24
CA PHE A 162 12.72 -18.65 0.95
C PHE A 162 13.98 -19.51 0.94
N PHE A 163 15.15 -18.97 1.28
CA PHE A 163 16.39 -19.75 1.29
C PHE A 163 16.45 -20.81 2.38
N THR A 164 15.79 -20.61 3.53
CA THR A 164 15.77 -21.62 4.61
C THR A 164 14.76 -22.74 4.40
N THR A 165 13.81 -22.58 3.48
CA THR A 165 12.72 -23.55 3.25
C THR A 165 12.86 -24.32 1.95
N ILE A 166 13.74 -23.89 1.04
CA ILE A 166 13.98 -24.58 -0.21
C ILE A 166 14.99 -25.70 0.01
N GLU A 167 14.55 -26.94 -0.23
CA GLU A 167 15.47 -28.05 -0.47
C GLU A 167 16.09 -27.85 -1.86
N ILE A 168 17.37 -27.47 -1.88
CA ILE A 168 18.14 -27.46 -3.11
C ILE A 168 18.59 -28.91 -3.35
N ASN A 169 17.85 -29.63 -4.20
CA ASN A 169 18.32 -30.90 -4.73
C ASN A 169 19.49 -30.60 -5.67
N SER A 170 20.71 -30.80 -5.15
CA SER A 170 21.99 -30.74 -5.87
C SER A 170 22.26 -32.02 -6.66
#